data_AF-A0A6D0I8F0-F1
#
_entry.id   AF-A0A6D0I8F0-F1
#
_cell.length_a   1.000
_cell.length_b   1.000
_cell.length_c   1.000
_cell.angle_alpha   90.00
_cell.angle_beta   90.00
_cell.angle_gamma   90.00
#
_symmetry.space_group_name_H-M   'P 1'
#
loop_
_entity.id
_entity.type
_entity.pdbx_description
1 polymer ?
#
loop_
_entity_poly.entity_id
_entity_poly.type
_entity_poly.pdbx_seq_one_letter_code
_entity_poly.pdbx_strand_id
1 'polypeptide(L)' 'VLARRFGLLGYEAATLEDVGREIGLTRERVRQIQVEGLRRLREILQTQGLNIEALFRE' A
#
# COMPACT_ATOMS: atom_id res chain seq x y z
N VAL A 1 -7.05 -1.63 1.36
CA VAL A 1 -5.89 -2.55 1.50
C VAL A 1 -4.65 -1.83 2.03
N LEU A 2 -4.07 -0.85 1.31
CA LEU A 2 -2.84 -0.18 1.76
C LEU A 2 -2.93 0.43 3.17
N ALA A 3 -3.97 1.22 3.47
CA ALA A 3 -4.11 1.84 4.78
C ALA A 3 -4.13 0.83 5.94
N ARG A 4 -4.91 -0.26 5.81
CA ARG A 4 -4.94 -1.34 6.80
C ARG A 4 -3.64 -2.14 6.89
N ARG A 5 -2.97 -2.38 5.75
CA ARG A 5 -1.71 -3.14 5.72
C ARG A 5 -0.54 -2.39 6.34
N PHE A 6 -0.54 -1.07 6.23
CA PHE A 6 0.55 -0.20 6.68
C PHE A 6 0.19 0.65 7.89
N GLY A 7 -0.96 0.43 8.52
CA GLY A 7 -1.40 1.18 9.71
C GLY A 7 -1.60 2.68 9.45
N LEU A 8 -2.04 3.05 8.26
CA LEU A 8 -2.29 4.45 7.88
C LEU A 8 -3.73 4.83 8.20
N LEU A 9 -4.04 6.13 8.25
CA LEU A 9 -5.41 6.64 8.43
C LEU A 9 -6.09 6.13 9.73
N GLY A 10 -5.31 5.90 10.79
CA GLY A 10 -5.82 5.45 12.09
C GLY A 10 -6.10 3.94 12.19
N TYR A 11 -5.68 3.15 11.21
CA TYR A 11 -5.70 1.69 11.32
C TYR A 11 -4.45 1.17 12.02
N GLU A 12 -4.58 0.03 12.71
CA GLU A 12 -3.43 -0.79 13.09
C GLU A 12 -2.91 -1.56 11.87
N ALA A 13 -1.61 -1.84 11.85
CA ALA A 13 -1.00 -2.61 10.77
C ALA A 13 -1.46 -4.08 10.84
N ALA A 14 -2.19 -4.53 9.82
CA ALA A 14 -2.76 -5.88 9.74
C ALA A 14 -2.05 -6.76 8.71
N THR A 15 -2.09 -8.09 8.87
CA THR A 15 -1.49 -9.03 7.90
C THR A 15 -2.27 -9.10 6.58
N LEU A 16 -1.70 -9.68 5.51
CA LEU A 16 -2.44 -9.91 4.25
C LEU A 16 -3.64 -10.84 4.48
N GLU A 17 -3.49 -11.80 5.38
CA GLU A 17 -4.54 -12.75 5.71
C GLU A 17 -5.66 -12.09 6.51
N ASP A 18 -5.33 -11.28 7.51
CA ASP A 18 -6.33 -10.57 8.32
C ASP A 18 -7.16 -9.59 7.47
N VAL A 19 -6.48 -8.82 6.62
CA VAL A 19 -7.16 -7.91 5.68
C VAL A 19 -8.04 -8.69 4.71
N GLY A 20 -7.57 -9.84 4.23
CA GLY A 20 -8.35 -10.71 3.33
C GLY A 20 -9.60 -11.26 4.00
N ARG A 21 -9.47 -11.75 5.24
CA ARG A 21 -10.58 -12.26 6.05
C ARG A 21 -11.64 -11.18 6.29
N GLU A 22 -11.24 -9.95 6.59
CA GLU A 22 -12.17 -8.85 6.89
C GLU A 22 -12.98 -8.39 5.67
N ILE A 23 -12.38 -8.43 4.46
CA ILE A 23 -13.02 -7.93 3.23
C ILE A 23 -13.54 -9.04 2.31
N GLY A 24 -13.47 -10.30 2.74
CA GLY A 24 -13.94 -11.45 1.96
C GLY A 24 -13.09 -11.77 0.72
N LEU A 25 -11.78 -11.51 0.78
CA LEU A 25 -10.84 -11.78 -0.31
C LEU A 25 -9.76 -12.78 0.10
N THR A 26 -9.23 -13.53 -0.88
CA THR A 26 -8.09 -14.40 -0.63
C THR A 26 -6.84 -13.58 -0.30
N ARG A 27 -5.93 -14.15 0.49
CA ARG A 27 -4.63 -13.55 0.81
C ARG A 27 -3.87 -13.09 -0.45
N GLU A 28 -3.89 -13.90 -1.50
CA GLU A 28 -3.23 -13.56 -2.77
C GLU A 28 -3.92 -12.38 -3.47
N ARG A 29 -5.25 -12.32 -3.44
CA ARG A 29 -5.96 -11.17 -4.02
C ARG A 29 -5.62 -9.87 -3.29
N VAL A 30 -5.49 -9.91 -1.96
CA VAL A 30 -5.02 -8.75 -1.17
C VAL A 30 -3.59 -8.37 -1.57
N ARG A 31 -2.70 -9.36 -1.76
CA ARG A 31 -1.32 -9.11 -2.22
C ARG A 31 -1.30 -8.43 -3.59
N GLN A 32 -2.09 -8.89 -4.54
CA GLN A 32 -2.21 -8.29 -5.87
C GLN A 32 -2.64 -6.82 -5.79
N ILE A 33 -3.71 -6.54 -5.04
CA ILE A 33 -4.21 -5.17 -4.84
C ILE A 33 -3.15 -4.29 -4.17
N GLN A 34 -2.39 -4.83 -3.19
CA GLN A 34 -1.31 -4.10 -2.54
C GLN A 34 -0.22 -3.70 -3.55
N VAL A 35 0.25 -4.64 -4.38
CA VAL A 35 1.29 -4.38 -5.39
C VAL A 35 0.79 -3.37 -6.43
N GLU A 36 -0.44 -3.53 -6.92
CA GLU A 36 -1.04 -2.61 -7.90
C GLU A 36 -1.16 -1.19 -7.34
N GLY A 37 -1.64 -1.07 -6.10
CA GLY A 37 -1.75 0.22 -5.41
C GLY A 37 -0.39 0.92 -5.23
N LEU A 38 0.64 0.18 -4.83
CA LEU A 38 1.99 0.72 -4.69
C LEU A 38 2.60 1.13 -6.04
N ARG A 39 2.36 0.35 -7.10
CA ARG A 39 2.81 0.70 -8.46
C ARG A 39 2.17 2.01 -8.91
N ARG A 40 0.85 2.14 -8.76
CA ARG A 40 0.12 3.37 -9.10
C ARG A 40 0.58 4.57 -8.30
N LEU A 41 0.88 4.39 -7.01
CA LEU A 41 1.43 5.45 -6.17
C LEU A 41 2.79 5.94 -6.69
N ARG A 42 3.68 5.00 -7.07
CA ARG A 42 4.97 5.35 -7.67
C ARG A 42 4.81 6.15 -8.96
N GLU A 43 3.89 5.74 -9.85
CA GLU A 43 3.59 6.46 -11.10
C GLU A 43 3.13 7.89 -10.82
N ILE A 44 2.21 8.09 -9.86
CA ILE A 44 1.71 9.42 -9.47
C ILE A 44 2.84 10.32 -8.96
N LEU A 45 3.70 9.80 -8.07
CA LEU A 45 4.83 10.56 -7.52
C LEU A 45 5.81 10.98 -8.62
N GLN A 46 6.12 10.07 -9.55
CA GLN A 46 6.97 10.36 -10.70
C GLN A 46 6.38 11.45 -11.60
N THR A 47 5.08 11.38 -11.92
CA THR A 47 4.40 12.41 -12.72
C THR A 47 4.41 13.78 -12.04
N GLN A 48 4.36 13.83 -10.71
CA GLN A 48 4.42 15.08 -9.94
C GLN A 48 5.85 15.59 -9.70
N GLY A 49 6.87 14.94 -10.28
CA GLY A 49 8.27 15.31 -10.08
C GLY A 49 8.81 15.02 -8.68
N LEU A 50 8.05 14.27 -7.86
CA LEU A 50 8.47 13.83 -6.54
C LEU A 50 9.33 12.57 -6.70
N ASN A 51 10.65 12.75 -6.69
CA ASN A 51 11.58 11.64 -6.70
C ASN A 51 11.76 11.07 -5.28
N ILE A 52 12.06 9.77 -5.21
CA ILE A 52 12.29 9.08 -3.93
C ILE A 52 13.55 9.59 -3.22
N GLU A 53 14.55 10.06 -3.96
CA GLU A 53 15.79 10.63 -3.41
C GLU A 53 15.52 11.89 -2.58
N ALA A 54 14.44 12.63 -2.86
CA ALA A 54 14.02 13.77 -2.05
C ALA A 54 13.57 13.37 -0.64
N LEU A 55 13.12 12.12 -0.44
CA LEU A 55 12.75 11.57 0.87
C LEU A 55 13.96 11.08 1.68
N PHE A 56 15.10 10.84 1.02
CA PHE A 56 16.32 10.30 1.64
C PHE A 56 17.49 11.31 1.63
N ARG A 57 17.20 12.60 1.39
CA ARG A 57 18.19 13.66 1.59
C ARG A 57 18.41 13.87 3.09
N GLU A 58 19.51 13.33 3.60
CA GLU A 58 20.18 13.79 4.83
C GLU A 58 20.92 15.11 4.58
#